data_AF-A0A059F4D5-F1
#
_entry.id   AF-A0A059F4D5-F1
#
_cell.length_a   1.000
_cell.length_b   1.000
_cell.length_c   1.000
_cell.angle_alpha   90.00
_cell.angle_beta   90.00
_cell.angle_gamma   90.00
#
_symmetry.space_group_name_H-M   'P 1'
#
loop_
_entity.id
_entity.type
_entity.pdbx_description
1 polymer ?
#
loop_
_entity_poly.entity_id
_entity_poly.type
_entity_poly.pdbx_seq_one_letter_code
_entity_poly.pdbx_strand_id
1 'polypeptide(L)'
;MASEAIWAFGIYERISKKVYFVAVIKRDALTLYKIISKKVRPNSIIYSDSQAVYSEIRKHFEVKSVNHKLYFVHPDDNRII
;
A
#
# COMPACT_ATOMS: atom_id res chain seq x y z
N MET A 1 -12.00 -12.66 -25.86
CA MET A 1 -12.36 -12.45 -24.44
C MET A 1 -11.13 -11.91 -23.75
N ALA A 2 -11.19 -10.71 -23.16
CA ALA A 2 -10.06 -10.18 -22.40
C ALA A 2 -9.86 -11.07 -21.16
N SER A 3 -8.64 -11.55 -20.92
CA SER A 3 -8.31 -12.25 -19.68
C SER A 3 -8.59 -11.30 -18.51
N GLU A 4 -9.35 -11.75 -17.50
CA GLU A 4 -9.49 -10.97 -16.27
C GLU A 4 -8.09 -10.70 -15.70
N ALA A 5 -7.71 -9.42 -15.64
CA ALA A 5 -6.38 -9.04 -15.18
C ALA A 5 -6.24 -9.39 -13.70
N ILE A 6 -5.30 -10.29 -13.37
CA ILE A 6 -4.95 -10.62 -11.99
C ILE A 6 -3.96 -9.57 -11.48
N TRP A 7 -4.28 -8.96 -10.35
CA TRP A 7 -3.41 -7.98 -9.70
C TRP A 7 -2.55 -8.64 -8.64
N ALA A 8 -1.29 -8.23 -8.51
CA ALA A 8 -0.49 -8.56 -7.34
C ALA A 8 -0.63 -7.43 -6.30
N PHE A 9 -0.92 -7.79 -5.05
CA PHE A 9 -0.94 -6.85 -3.93
C PHE A 9 0.11 -7.26 -2.90
N GLY A 10 0.88 -6.28 -2.40
CA GLY A 10 2.02 -6.49 -1.54
C GLY A 10 2.01 -5.60 -0.30
N ILE A 11 2.53 -6.13 0.81
CA ILE A 11 2.80 -5.40 2.05
C ILE A 11 4.25 -5.69 2.45
N TYR A 12 4.98 -4.63 2.79
CA TYR A 12 6.36 -4.70 3.24
C TYR A 12 6.52 -4.01 4.59
N GLU A 13 6.92 -4.77 5.61
CA GLU A 13 7.17 -4.22 6.94
C GLU A 13 8.62 -3.71 7.03
N ARG A 14 8.78 -2.38 7.19
CA ARG A 14 10.11 -1.73 7.07
C ARG A 14 11.13 -2.15 8.14
N ILE A 15 10.69 -2.48 9.36
CA ILE A 15 11.58 -2.85 10.47
C ILE A 15 11.99 -4.32 10.35
N SER A 16 11.01 -5.23 10.41
CA SER A 16 11.28 -6.68 10.40
C SER A 16 11.65 -7.25 9.04
N LYS A 17 11.45 -6.47 7.96
CA LYS A 17 11.65 -6.87 6.56
C LYS A 17 10.71 -8.01 6.11
N LYS A 18 9.66 -8.32 6.89
CA LYS A 18 8.64 -9.28 6.49
C LYS A 18 7.86 -8.78 5.29
N VAL A 19 7.56 -9.72 4.40
CA VAL A 19 6.88 -9.44 3.14
C VAL A 19 5.65 -10.33 3.02
N TYR A 20 4.56 -9.77 2.53
CA TYR A 20 3.35 -10.48 2.19
C TYR A 20 2.93 -10.11 0.77
N PHE A 21 2.75 -11.10 -0.10
CA PHE A 21 2.23 -10.92 -1.45
C PHE A 21 1.04 -11.85 -1.68
N VAL A 22 0.03 -11.35 -2.40
CA VAL A 22 -1.14 -12.12 -2.77
C VAL A 22 -1.67 -11.68 -4.13
N ALA A 23 -2.12 -12.63 -4.93
CA ALA A 23 -2.86 -12.36 -6.16
C ALA A 23 -4.31 -12.00 -5.80
N VAL A 24 -4.82 -10.90 -6.34
CA VAL A 24 -6.21 -10.46 -6.18
C VAL A 24 -6.83 -10.24 -7.55
N ILE A 25 -8.01 -10.82 -7.75
CA ILE A 25 -8.79 -10.62 -8.99
C ILE A 25 -9.35 -9.19 -9.00
N LYS A 26 -9.77 -8.68 -7.83
CA LYS A 26 -10.36 -7.34 -7.69
C LYS A 26 -9.52 -6.47 -6.77
N ARG A 27 -8.96 -5.39 -7.32
CA ARG A 27 -8.16 -4.39 -6.59
C ARG A 27 -9.01 -3.21 -6.13
N ASP A 28 -10.08 -3.49 -5.39
CA ASP A 28 -10.95 -2.46 -4.81
C ASP A 28 -10.66 -2.21 -3.32
N ALA A 29 -11.22 -1.12 -2.79
CA ALA A 29 -10.92 -0.63 -1.45
C ALA A 29 -11.30 -1.67 -0.37
N LEU A 30 -12.43 -2.36 -0.56
CA LEU A 30 -12.89 -3.38 0.35
C LEU A 30 -11.97 -4.61 0.37
N THR A 31 -11.51 -5.05 -0.81
CA THR A 31 -10.59 -6.20 -0.93
C THR A 31 -9.27 -5.89 -0.23
N LEU A 32 -8.70 -4.72 -0.51
CA LEU A 32 -7.43 -4.32 0.12
C LEU A 32 -7.59 -4.11 1.63
N TYR A 33 -8.69 -3.50 2.08
CA TYR A 33 -8.98 -3.33 3.51
C TYR A 33 -9.07 -4.66 4.25
N LYS A 34 -9.74 -5.68 3.69
CA LYS A 34 -9.82 -7.02 4.28
C LYS A 34 -8.45 -7.70 4.42
N ILE A 35 -7.55 -7.46 3.46
CA ILE A 35 -6.19 -8.01 3.52
C ILE A 35 -5.38 -7.26 4.58
N ILE A 36 -5.40 -5.93 4.54
CA ILE A 36 -4.63 -5.07 5.45
C ILE A 36 -5.06 -5.28 6.90
N SER A 37 -6.35 -5.29 7.19
CA SER A 37 -6.86 -5.50 8.55
C SER A 37 -6.46 -6.84 9.18
N LYS A 38 -6.21 -7.87 8.35
CA LYS A 38 -5.74 -9.19 8.81
C LYS A 38 -4.22 -9.28 8.95
N LYS A 39 -3.46 -8.48 8.20
CA LYS A 39 -2.00 -8.62 8.06
C LYS A 39 -1.20 -7.50 8.73
N VAL A 40 -1.79 -6.33 8.87
CA VAL A 40 -1.16 -5.15 9.45
C VAL A 40 -1.65 -4.97 10.88
N ARG A 41 -0.72 -4.82 11.82
CA ARG A 41 -1.04 -4.58 13.22
C ARG A 41 -1.85 -3.28 13.35
N PRO A 42 -2.94 -3.24 14.15
CA PRO A 42 -3.65 -2.00 14.45
C PRO A 42 -2.70 -0.89 14.90
N ASN A 43 -3.04 0.36 14.57
CA ASN A 43 -2.24 1.56 14.88
C ASN A 43 -0.85 1.62 14.20
N SER A 44 -0.60 0.79 13.18
CA SER A 44 0.58 0.96 12.34
C SER A 44 0.39 2.12 11.36
N ILE A 45 1.48 2.82 11.04
CA ILE A 45 1.50 3.83 9.97
C ILE A 45 1.73 3.11 8.64
N ILE A 46 0.80 3.24 7.71
CA ILE A 46 0.89 2.66 6.37
C ILE A 46 1.42 3.73 5.42
N TYR A 47 2.47 3.39 4.65
CA TYR A 47 2.94 4.20 3.54
C TYR A 47 2.42 3.59 2.24
N SER A 48 1.57 4.31 1.52
CA SER A 48 0.98 3.88 0.24
C SER A 48 1.34 4.84 -0.89
N ASP A 49 1.02 4.47 -2.12
CA ASP A 49 0.90 5.45 -3.20
C ASP A 49 -0.40 6.28 -3.03
N SER A 50 -0.57 7.35 -3.81
CA SER A 50 -1.74 8.24 -3.72
C SER A 50 -2.99 7.69 -4.43
N GLN A 51 -3.17 6.37 -4.54
CA GLN A 51 -4.34 5.81 -5.23
C GLN A 51 -5.64 5.93 -4.42
N ALA A 52 -6.75 6.20 -5.11
CA ALA A 52 -8.07 6.40 -4.51
C ALA A 52 -8.59 5.19 -3.71
N VAL A 53 -8.10 3.99 -4.05
CA VAL A 53 -8.44 2.73 -3.37
C VAL A 53 -8.11 2.75 -1.86
N TYR A 54 -7.17 3.61 -1.44
CA TYR A 54 -6.78 3.76 -0.03
C TYR A 54 -7.70 4.68 0.78
N SER A 55 -8.71 5.30 0.17
CA SER A 55 -9.68 6.16 0.89
C SER A 55 -10.39 5.44 2.03
N GLU A 56 -10.80 4.18 1.82
CA GLU A 56 -11.42 3.37 2.88
C GLU A 56 -10.42 3.01 3.99
N ILE A 57 -9.18 2.73 3.61
CA ILE A 57 -8.12 2.31 4.54
C ILE A 57 -7.75 3.47 5.49
N ARG A 58 -7.80 4.72 5.00
CA ARG A 58 -7.59 5.94 5.82
C ARG A 58 -8.58 6.11 6.96
N LYS A 59 -9.76 5.49 6.90
CA LYS A 59 -10.75 5.55 7.98
C LYS A 59 -10.34 4.71 9.20
N HIS A 60 -9.42 3.77 9.01
CA HIS A 60 -9.05 2.78 10.02
C HIS A 60 -7.56 2.77 10.37
N PHE A 61 -6.72 3.35 9.52
CA PHE A 61 -5.28 3.43 9.71
C PHE A 61 -4.77 4.84 9.42
N GLU A 62 -3.68 5.22 10.10
CA GLU A 62 -2.88 6.36 9.66
C GLU A 62 -2.18 5.98 8.34
N VAL A 63 -2.57 6.63 7.23
CA VAL A 63 -1.98 6.39 5.91
C VAL A 63 -1.26 7.64 5.43
N LYS A 64 0.05 7.51 5.22
CA LYS A 64 0.89 8.49 4.52
C LYS A 64 0.99 8.07 3.05
N SER A 65 0.99 9.05 2.14
CA SER A 65 1.08 8.75 0.71
C SER A 65 2.24 9.45 0.05
N VAL A 66 2.93 8.70 -0.83
CA VAL A 66 3.95 9.25 -1.70
C VAL A 66 3.26 9.80 -2.95
N ASN A 67 3.36 11.11 -3.15
CA ASN A 67 2.88 11.75 -4.36
C ASN A 67 3.94 11.65 -5.47
N HIS A 68 3.78 10.64 -6.33
CA HIS A 68 4.68 10.39 -7.45
C HIS A 68 4.72 11.50 -8.52
N LYS A 69 3.85 12.53 -8.45
CA LYS A 69 3.91 13.69 -9.36
C LYS A 69 4.95 14.74 -8.96
N LEU A 70 5.45 14.68 -7.72
CA LEU A 70 6.42 15.64 -7.21
C LEU A 70 7.84 15.07 -7.35
N TYR A 71 8.24 14.22 -6.42
CA TYR A 71 9.52 13.54 -6.43
C TYR A 71 9.37 12.15 -5.81
N PHE A 72 10.01 11.12 -6.38
CA PHE A 72 9.99 9.75 -5.82
C PHE A 72 10.76 9.66 -4.49
N VAL A 73 11.81 10.48 -4.38
CA VAL A 73 12.64 10.72 -3.19
C VAL A 73 12.62 12.22 -2.95
N HIS A 74 12.53 12.67 -1.71
CA HIS A 74 12.60 14.11 -1.43
C HIS A 74 13.94 14.66 -1.97
N PRO A 75 13.97 15.80 -2.69
CA PRO A 75 15.20 16.32 -3.30
C PRO A 75 16.32 16.57 -2.28
N ASP A 76 15.97 16.79 -1.02
CA ASP A 76 16.92 17.02 0.08
C ASP A 76 17.28 15.75 0.90
N ASP A 77 16.81 14.56 0.52
CA ASP A 77 17.14 13.31 1.24
C ASP A 77 18.47 12.72 0.77
N ASN A 78 19.57 13.10 1.43
CA ASN A 78 20.93 12.61 1.14
C ASN A 78 21.20 11.16 1.59
N ARG A 79 20.19 10.38 1.97
CA ARG A 79 20.37 8.98 2.43
C ARG A 79 20.34 7.96 1.29
N ILE A 80 20.23 8.41 0.04
CA ILE A 80 20.27 7.57 -1.15
C ILE A 80 21.55 7.90 -1.90
N ILE A 81 22.62 7.20 -1.52
CA ILE A 81 23.88 7.09 -2.27
C ILE A 81 24.11 5.60 -2.54
#